data_AF-A0A6E8W8B8-F1
#
_entry.id   AF-A0A6E8W8B8-F1
#
_cell.length_a   1.000
_cell.length_b   1.000
_cell.length_c   1.000
_cell.angle_alpha   90.00
_cell.angle_beta   90.00
_cell.angle_gamma   90.00
#
_symmetry.space_group_name_H-M   'P 1'
#
loop_
_entity.id
_entity.type
_entity.pdbx_description
1 polymer ?
#
loop_
_entity_poly.entity_id
_entity_poly.type
_entity_poly.pdbx_seq_one_letter_code
_entity_poly.pdbx_strand_id
1 'polypeptide(L)' 'MDSTGLMDHIQVTEDVYQIVKDKGYNLTCRGTVNVKGKGTMITYLMPGLAKEPSN' A
#
# COMPACT_ATOMS: atom_id res chain seq x y z
N MET A 1 3.67 0.58 -12.74
CA MET A 1 3.73 0.63 -11.26
C MET A 1 4.72 -0.44 -10.85
N ASP A 2 5.95 0.00 -10.62
CA ASP A 2 7.09 -0.74 -10.05
C ASP A 2 8.17 0.28 -9.66
N SER A 3 8.24 1.40 -10.39
CA SER A 3 9.21 2.50 -10.18
C SER A 3 9.12 3.27 -8.85
N THR A 4 8.07 3.09 -8.06
CA THR A 4 7.93 3.70 -6.72
C THR A 4 7.61 2.67 -5.64
N GLY A 5 7.60 1.37 -5.95
CA GLY A 5 7.34 0.32 -4.97
C GLY A 5 8.43 0.28 -3.89
N LEU A 6 8.06 0.02 -2.64
CA LEU A 6 9.02 -0.30 -1.59
C LEU A 6 9.17 -1.82 -1.52
N MET A 7 10.40 -2.30 -1.37
CA MET A 7 10.66 -3.73 -1.14
C MET A 7 9.96 -4.17 0.16
N ASP A 8 9.47 -5.41 0.19
CA ASP A 8 8.67 -5.99 1.29
C ASP A 8 7.31 -5.31 1.57
N HIS A 9 6.91 -4.35 0.74
CA HIS A 9 5.62 -3.67 0.86
C HIS A 9 4.83 -3.72 -0.44
N ILE A 10 3.56 -4.06 -0.32
CA ILE A 10 2.63 -4.06 -1.45
C ILE A 10 2.00 -2.67 -1.51
N GLN A 11 2.24 -1.96 -2.61
CA GLN A 11 1.60 -0.68 -2.85
C GLN A 11 0.19 -0.90 -3.38
N VAL A 12 -0.80 -0.35 -2.68
CA VAL A 12 -2.21 -0.43 -3.03
C VAL A 12 -2.82 0.97 -3.19
N THR A 13 -3.91 1.08 -3.93
CA THR A 13 -4.66 2.33 -4.09
C THR A 13 -5.63 2.54 -2.94
N GLU A 14 -6.19 3.76 -2.84
CA GLU A 14 -7.20 4.10 -1.83
C GLU A 14 -8.44 3.20 -1.87
N ASP A 15 -8.92 2.85 -3.07
CA ASP A 15 -10.05 1.91 -3.22
C ASP A 15 -9.76 0.55 -2.57
N VAL A 16 -8.56 0.02 -2.78
CA VAL A 16 -8.15 -1.25 -2.19
C VAL A 16 -8.01 -1.10 -0.68
N TYR A 17 -7.41 -0.01 -0.20
CA TYR A 17 -7.30 0.30 1.22
C TYR A 17 -8.66 0.25 1.93
N GLN A 18 -9.70 0.87 1.37
CA GLN A 18 -11.04 0.85 1.95
C GLN A 18 -11.59 -0.58 2.09
N ILE A 19 -11.34 -1.45 1.11
CA ILE A 19 -11.81 -2.84 1.12
C ILE A 19 -11.05 -3.69 2.15
N VAL A 20 -9.72 -3.55 2.23
CA VAL A 20 -8.91 -4.40 3.10
C VAL A 20 -8.80 -3.89 4.53
N LYS A 21 -9.04 -2.59 4.78
CA LYS A 21 -9.15 -2.02 6.12
C LYS A 21 -10.25 -2.71 6.94
N ASP A 22 -11.39 -2.98 6.31
CA ASP A 22 -12.52 -3.66 6.96
C ASP A 22 -12.20 -5.12 7.32
N LYS A 23 -11.28 -5.74 6.57
CA LYS A 23 -10.81 -7.12 6.80
C LYS A 23 -9.74 -7.24 7.89
N GLY A 24 -9.36 -6.14 8.54
CA GLY A 24 -8.33 -6.15 9.60
C GLY A 24 -6.89 -6.18 9.08
N TYR A 25 -6.66 -5.87 7.80
CA TYR A 25 -5.30 -5.70 7.31
C TYR A 25 -4.74 -4.34 7.75
N ASN A 26 -3.48 -4.35 8.18
CA ASN A 26 -2.78 -3.13 8.54
C ASN A 26 -2.21 -2.50 7.27
N LEU A 27 -2.69 -1.31 6.92
CA LEU A 27 -2.14 -0.53 5.80
C LEU A 27 -1.77 0.86 6.29
N THR A 28 -0.65 1.35 5.80
CA THR A 28 -0.12 2.66 6.15
C THR A 28 -0.29 3.60 4.96
N CYS A 29 -0.85 4.79 5.23
CA CYS A 29 -0.91 5.84 4.22
C CYS A 29 0.52 6.30 3.89
N ARG A 30 0.93 6.11 2.62
CA ARG A 30 2.21 6.62 2.14
C ARG A 30 2.11 8.08 1.75
N GLY A 31 0.94 8.48 1.24
CA GLY A 31 0.67 9.79 0.65
C GLY A 31 0.51 9.71 -0.86
N THR A 32 0.65 10.86 -1.51
CA THR A 32 0.43 11.04 -2.94
C THR A 32 1.69 10.73 -3.74
N VAL A 33 1.54 9.93 -4.79
CA VAL A 33 2.59 9.56 -5.74
C VAL A 33 2.28 10.18 -7.09
N ASN A 34 3.27 10.83 -7.70
CA ASN A 34 3.10 11.43 -9.02
C ASN A 34 3.24 10.36 -10.10
N VAL A 35 2.14 10.09 -10.81
CA VAL A 35 2.09 9.13 -11.91
C VAL A 35 2.06 9.89 -13.22
N LYS A 36 3.08 9.66 -14.06
CA LYS A 36 3.17 10.27 -15.39
C LYS A 36 1.90 9.95 -16.19
N GLY A 37 1.13 10.99 -16.55
CA GLY A 37 -0.12 10.87 -17.31
C GLY A 37 -1.41 10.76 -16.49
N LYS A 38 -1.35 10.61 -15.16
CA LYS A 38 -2.53 10.61 -14.27
C LYS A 38 -2.49 11.70 -13.18
N GLY A 39 -1.36 12.39 -13.03
CA GLY A 39 -1.16 13.37 -11.96
C GLY A 39 -0.83 12.68 -10.63
N THR A 40 -1.20 13.29 -9.52
CA THR A 40 -0.94 12.77 -8.19
C THR A 40 -2.03 11.80 -7.75
N MET A 41 -1.63 10.60 -7.31
CA MET A 41 -2.54 9.55 -6.85
C MET A 41 -2.18 9.14 -5.42
N ILE A 42 -3.17 9.06 -4.53
CA ILE A 42 -2.94 8.57 -3.16
C ILE A 42 -2.70 7.06 -3.21
N THR A 43 -1.66 6.63 -2.50
CA THR A 43 -1.34 5.20 -2.37
C THR A 43 -1.04 4.83 -0.93
N TYR A 44 -1.33 3.58 -0.61
CA TYR A 44 -1.14 2.97 0.68
C TYR A 44 -0.13 1.85 0.54
N LEU A 45 0.57 1.56 1.63
CA LEU A 45 1.51 0.46 1.72
C LEU A 45 0.94 -0.58 2.67
N MET A 46 0.85 -1.80 2.18
CA MET A 46 0.52 -2.95 2.97
C MET A 46 1.84 -3.68 3.24
N PRO A 47 2.24 -3.89 4.52
CA PRO A 47 3.35 -4.76 4.83
C PRO A 47 3.03 -6.15 4.27
N GLY A 48 3.99 -6.78 3.61
CA GLY A 48 3.84 -8.19 3.24
C GLY A 48 3.46 -9.00 4.48
N LEU A 49 2.74 -10.10 4.31
CA LEU A 49 2.51 -11.11 5.36
C LEU A 49 3.84 -11.78 5.73
N ALA A 50 4.83 -11.02 6.20
CA ALA A 50 5.84 -11.55 7.08
C ALA A 50 5.06 -11.94 8.33
N LYS A 51 4.74 -13.23 8.45
CA LYS A 51 4.23 -13.78 9.69
C LYS A 51 5.13 -13.24 10.78
N GLU A 52 4.57 -12.51 11.74
CA GLU A 52 5.34 -12.17 12.94
C GLU A 52 5.99 -13.47 13.39
N PRO A 53 7.31 -13.51 13.64
CA PRO A 53 7.87 -14.65 14.33
C PRO A 53 7.16 -14.69 15.68
N SER A 54 6.17 -15.58 15.77
CA SER A 54 5.49 -15.95 17.00
C SER A 54 6.59 -16.40 17.96
N ASN A 55 6.95 -15.51 18.88
CA ASN A 55 7.83 -15.83 20.01
C ASN A 55 6.98 -16.26 21.20
#